data_AF-A0A7M3XTF1-F1
#
_entry.id   AF-A0A7M3XTF1-F1
#
_cell.length_a   1.000
_cell.length_b   1.000
_cell.length_c   1.000
_cell.angle_alpha   90.00
_cell.angle_beta   90.00
_cell.angle_gamma   90.00
#
_symmetry.space_group_name_H-M   'P 1'
#
loop_
_entity.id
_entity.type
_entity.pdbx_description
1 polymer ?
#
loop_
_entity_poly.entity_id
_entity_poly.type
_entity_poly.pdbx_seq_one_letter_code
_entity_poly.pdbx_strand_id
1 'polypeptide(L)'
;MSAPIPAVEELLRRNGLEVGDVDLFEHNEAFASASCSVKKYFQIPDNRFNVHGGAISIGHPLGATGARCLMTLVNAMKRSGDIGMESSQYA
;
A
#
# COMPACT_ATOMS: atom_id res chain seq x y z
N MET A 1 -2.27 -6.43 -13.03
CA MET A 1 -0.81 -6.18 -13.06
C MET A 1 -0.27 -6.54 -11.68
N SER A 2 0.80 -7.32 -11.59
CA SER A 2 1.25 -8.01 -10.35
C SER A 2 2.65 -7.59 -9.87
N ALA A 3 3.24 -6.56 -10.48
CA ALA A 3 4.61 -6.12 -10.21
C ALA A 3 4.98 -5.94 -8.71
N PRO A 4 4.12 -5.41 -7.82
CA PRO A 4 4.48 -5.20 -6.42
C PRO A 4 4.29 -6.43 -5.54
N ILE A 5 3.65 -7.50 -6.03
CA ILE A 5 3.36 -8.71 -5.24
C ILE A 5 4.65 -9.36 -4.70
N PRO A 6 5.68 -9.65 -5.52
CA PRO A 6 6.90 -10.28 -5.02
C PRO A 6 7.65 -9.41 -4.01
N ALA A 7 7.61 -8.08 -4.18
CA ALA A 7 8.23 -7.13 -3.26
C ALA A 7 7.50 -7.11 -1.91
N VAL A 8 6.16 -7.19 -1.92
CA VAL A 8 5.35 -7.29 -0.71
C VAL A 8 5.63 -8.60 0.03
N GLU A 9 5.67 -9.73 -0.67
CA GLU A 9 5.99 -11.04 -0.10
C GLU A 9 7.39 -11.04 0.54
N GLU A 10 8.38 -10.50 -0.16
CA GLU A 10 9.75 -10.42 0.36
C GLU A 10 9.84 -9.48 1.57
N LEU A 11 9.12 -8.36 1.57
CA LEU A 11 9.11 -7.44 2.72
C LEU A 11 8.50 -8.12 3.96
N LEU A 12 7.36 -8.80 3.79
CA LEU A 12 6.70 -9.55 4.86
C LEU A 12 7.62 -10.64 5.41
N ARG A 13 8.18 -11.48 4.52
CA ARG A 13 9.11 -12.55 4.87
C ARG A 13 10.36 -12.03 5.61
N ARG A 14 10.96 -10.93 5.13
CA ARG A 14 12.17 -10.34 5.73
C ARG A 14 11.93 -9.83 7.15
N ASN A 15 10.71 -9.39 7.46
CA ASN A 15 10.35 -8.89 8.78
C ASN A 15 9.63 -9.92 9.66
N GLY A 16 9.43 -11.15 9.16
CA GLY A 16 8.71 -12.20 9.89
C GLY A 16 7.23 -11.86 10.14
N LEU A 17 6.62 -11.10 9.23
CA LEU A 17 5.23 -10.67 9.30
C LEU A 17 4.37 -11.46 8.30
N GLU A 18 3.11 -11.62 8.63
CA GLU A 18 2.05 -12.03 7.72
C GLU A 18 1.23 -10.82 7.27
N VAL A 19 0.44 -10.98 6.20
CA VAL A 19 -0.45 -9.90 5.71
C VAL A 19 -1.41 -9.43 6.81
N GLY A 20 -1.85 -10.34 7.68
CA GLY A 20 -2.77 -10.04 8.78
C GLY A 20 -2.20 -9.14 9.87
N ASP A 21 -0.87 -9.12 10.01
CA ASP A 21 -0.13 -8.29 10.98
C ASP A 21 -0.03 -6.82 10.53
N VAL A 22 -0.40 -6.53 9.27
CA VAL A 22 -0.42 -5.17 8.73
C VAL A 22 -1.85 -4.62 8.80
N ASP A 23 -1.97 -3.48 9.45
CA ASP A 23 -3.24 -2.80 9.69
C ASP A 23 -3.56 -1.78 8.59
N LEU A 24 -2.53 -1.18 7.98
CA LEU A 24 -2.68 -0.14 6.96
C LEU A 24 -1.80 -0.41 5.74
N PHE A 25 -2.39 -0.37 4.55
CA PHE A 25 -1.73 -0.51 3.27
C PHE A 25 -1.90 0.77 2.47
N GLU A 26 -0.79 1.44 2.19
CA GLU A 26 -0.71 2.50 1.18
C GLU A 26 -0.10 1.92 -0.10
N HIS A 27 -0.95 1.68 -1.09
CA HIS A 27 -0.56 1.16 -2.39
C HIS A 27 -0.70 2.24 -3.46
N ASN A 28 0.38 2.48 -4.21
CA ASN A 28 0.32 3.42 -5.33
C ASN A 28 -0.63 2.94 -6.44
N GLU A 29 -1.77 3.62 -6.58
CA GLU A 29 -2.82 3.31 -7.56
C GLU A 29 -2.53 3.87 -8.96
N ALA A 30 -1.47 3.41 -9.61
CA ALA A 30 -1.19 3.81 -11.01
C ALA A 30 -2.34 3.43 -11.96
N PHE A 31 -3.00 2.30 -11.70
CA PHE A 31 -4.18 1.81 -12.43
C PHE A 31 -5.10 1.03 -11.47
N ALA A 32 -6.42 1.23 -11.57
CA ALA A 32 -7.39 0.52 -10.73
C ALA A 32 -7.27 -1.01 -10.83
N SER A 33 -7.08 -1.52 -12.05
CA SER A 33 -6.92 -2.96 -12.29
C SER A 33 -5.68 -3.55 -11.60
N ALA A 34 -4.59 -2.78 -11.47
CA ALA A 34 -3.41 -3.18 -10.74
C ALA A 34 -3.68 -3.25 -9.23
N SER A 35 -4.27 -2.18 -8.66
CA SER A 35 -4.64 -2.13 -7.24
C SER A 35 -5.59 -3.27 -6.85
N CYS A 36 -6.63 -3.52 -7.66
CA CYS A 36 -7.56 -4.63 -7.43
C CYS A 36 -6.87 -6.00 -7.48
N SER A 37 -5.87 -6.17 -8.35
CA SER A 37 -5.10 -7.43 -8.44
C SER A 37 -4.31 -7.68 -7.14
N VAL A 38 -3.61 -6.65 -6.63
CA VAL A 38 -2.81 -6.72 -5.40
C VAL A 38 -3.71 -6.99 -4.19
N LYS A 39 -4.76 -6.19 -4.02
CA LYS A 39 -5.72 -6.34 -2.92
C LYS A 39 -6.34 -7.74 -2.90
N LYS A 40 -6.73 -8.27 -4.07
CA LYS A 40 -7.32 -9.62 -4.18
C LYS A 40 -6.31 -10.71 -3.86
N TYR A 41 -5.06 -10.57 -4.32
CA TYR A 41 -4.00 -11.56 -4.08
C TYR A 41 -3.71 -11.72 -2.58
N PHE A 42 -3.54 -10.61 -1.88
CA PHE A 42 -3.26 -10.60 -0.44
C PHE A 42 -4.52 -10.64 0.43
N GLN A 43 -5.72 -10.64 -0.16
CA GLN A 43 -7.00 -10.64 0.54
C GLN A 43 -7.14 -9.47 1.55
N ILE A 44 -6.63 -8.29 1.20
CA ILE A 44 -6.62 -7.13 2.08
C ILE A 44 -8.04 -6.54 2.19
N PRO A 45 -8.57 -6.33 3.39
CA PRO A 45 -9.90 -5.76 3.57
C PRO A 45 -9.95 -4.27 3.23
N ASP A 46 -11.14 -3.81 2.81
CA ASP A 46 -11.38 -2.44 2.33
C ASP A 46 -11.01 -1.35 3.33
N ASN A 47 -11.20 -1.64 4.63
CA ASN A 47 -10.88 -0.71 5.71
C ASN A 47 -9.39 -0.63 6.06
N ARG A 48 -8.52 -1.33 5.32
CA ARG A 48 -7.06 -1.31 5.49
C ARG A 48 -6.31 -0.87 4.24
N PHE A 49 -6.95 -0.79 3.08
CA PHE A 49 -6.30 -0.50 1.79
C PHE A 49 -6.62 0.91 1.29
N ASN A 50 -5.62 1.79 1.23
CA ASN A 50 -5.76 3.19 0.79
C ASN A 50 -6.92 3.91 1.48
N VAL A 51 -6.99 3.82 2.82
CA VAL A 51 -8.12 4.29 3.65
C VAL A 51 -8.40 5.79 3.54
N HIS A 52 -7.44 6.56 3.05
CA HIS A 52 -7.54 8.00 2.83
C HIS A 52 -7.60 8.39 1.34
N GLY A 53 -7.81 7.40 0.45
CA GLY A 53 -7.78 7.56 -0.99
C GLY A 53 -6.37 7.45 -1.58
N GLY A 54 -6.27 6.87 -2.78
CA GLY A 54 -5.02 6.68 -3.51
C GLY A 54 -4.94 7.52 -4.78
N ALA A 55 -3.93 7.25 -5.60
CA ALA A 55 -3.58 8.09 -6.75
C ALA A 55 -4.70 8.26 -7.79
N ILE A 56 -5.72 7.37 -7.82
CA ILE A 56 -6.89 7.52 -8.69
C ILE A 56 -7.75 8.72 -8.27
N SER A 57 -7.91 8.97 -6.97
CA SER A 57 -8.76 10.05 -6.46
C SER A 57 -8.00 11.36 -6.26
N ILE A 58 -6.74 11.31 -5.80
CA ILE A 58 -5.94 12.51 -5.43
C ILE A 58 -4.83 12.83 -6.43
N GLY A 59 -4.66 12.03 -7.47
CA GLY A 59 -3.70 12.26 -8.56
C GLY A 59 -2.35 11.57 -8.36
N HIS A 60 -1.61 11.47 -9.46
CA HIS A 60 -0.34 10.75 -9.57
C HIS A 60 0.81 11.64 -10.11
N PRO A 61 1.38 12.54 -9.31
CA PRO A 61 2.62 13.22 -9.67
C PRO A 61 3.76 12.19 -9.63
N LEU A 62 4.24 11.73 -10.79
CA LEU A 62 5.16 10.59 -10.93
C LEU A 62 6.32 10.61 -9.93
N GLY A 63 7.08 11.70 -9.88
CA GLY A 63 8.26 11.82 -8.99
C GLY A 63 7.93 12.02 -7.49
N ALA A 64 6.73 12.48 -7.15
CA ALA A 64 6.35 12.77 -5.77
C ALA A 64 5.49 11.68 -5.12
N THR A 65 5.03 10.69 -5.89
CA THR A 65 4.03 9.74 -5.39
C THR A 65 4.55 8.84 -4.29
N GLY A 66 5.80 8.35 -4.37
CA GLY A 66 6.37 7.53 -3.30
C GLY A 66 6.44 8.28 -1.97
N ALA A 67 6.94 9.53 -1.99
CA ALA A 67 6.97 10.39 -0.80
C ALA A 67 5.56 10.70 -0.29
N ARG A 68 4.60 10.95 -1.18
CA ARG A 68 3.19 11.18 -0.82
C ARG A 68 2.58 9.96 -0.12
N CYS A 69 2.67 8.76 -0.71
CA CYS A 69 2.14 7.53 -0.12
C CYS A 69 2.73 7.30 1.27
N LEU A 70 4.06 7.41 1.40
CA LEU A 70 4.75 7.25 2.67
C LEU A 70 4.26 8.26 3.72
N MET A 71 4.10 9.53 3.33
CA MET A 71 3.59 10.57 4.24
C MET A 71 2.13 10.34 4.63
N THR A 72 1.28 9.85 3.73
CA THR A 72 -0.10 9.46 4.07
C THR A 72 -0.08 8.33 5.10
N LEU A 73 0.72 7.28 4.87
CA LEU A 73 0.83 6.13 5.76
C LEU A 73 1.33 6.52 7.15
N VAL A 74 2.44 7.25 7.23
CA VAL A 74 3.05 7.66 8.50
C VAL A 74 2.08 8.51 9.32
N ASN A 75 1.34 9.41 8.67
CA ASN A 75 0.34 10.22 9.38
C ASN A 75 -0.86 9.38 9.85
N ALA A 76 -1.27 8.36 9.09
CA ALA A 76 -2.30 7.43 9.52
C ALA A 76 -1.84 6.61 10.73
N MET A 77 -0.67 5.96 10.65
CA MET A 77 -0.07 5.20 11.75
C MET A 77 0.11 6.05 13.02
N LYS A 78 0.53 7.31 12.89
CA LYS A 78 0.66 8.22 14.05
C LYS A 78 -0.67 8.48 14.77
N ARG A 79 -1.80 8.40 14.07
CA ARG A 79 -3.13 8.63 14.66
C ARG A 79 -3.70 7.38 15.32
N SER A 80 -3.40 6.20 14.80
CA SER A 80 -4.00 4.93 15.26
C SER A 80 -3.07 4.06 16.10
N GLY A 81 -1.75 4.20 15.97
CA GLY A 81 -0.76 3.30 16.60
C GLY A 81 -0.52 2.00 15.82
N ASP A 82 -1.00 1.93 14.58
CA ASP A 82 -1.06 0.76 13.71
C ASP A 82 0.28 0.40 13.05
N ILE A 83 0.41 -0.86 12.59
CA ILE A 83 1.48 -1.30 11.68
C ILE A 83 1.09 -0.98 10.23
N GLY A 84 1.95 -0.23 9.55
CA GLY A 84 1.70 0.22 8.17
C GLY A 84 2.69 -0.32 7.16
N MET A 85 2.22 -0.50 5.93
CA MET A 85 3.01 -0.92 4.77
C MET A 85 2.75 -0.02 3.56
N GLU A 86 3.82 0.40 2.89
CA GLU A 86 3.75 1.10 1.60
C GLU A 86 4.25 0.19 0.48
N SER A 87 3.58 0.24 -0.69
CA SER A 87 4.03 -0.50 -1.87
C SER A 87 3.75 0.29 -3.16
N SER A 88 4.71 0.26 -4.08
CA SER A 88 4.61 0.93 -5.38
C SER A 88 5.15 0.06 -6.51
N GLN A 89 4.66 0.31 -7.73
CA GLN A 89 5.07 -0.40 -8.95
C GLN A 89 6.39 0.14 -9.53
N TYR A 90 6.90 1.27 -9.00
CA TYR A 90 8.08 1.99 -9.52
C TYR A 90 9.19 2.16 -8.48
N ALA A 91 9.09 1.47 -7.34
CA ALA A 91 10.11 1.47 -6.30
C ALA A 91 11.15 0.37 -6.55
#